data_AF-A0A0C3BER8-F1
#
_entry.id   AF-A0A0C3BER8-F1
#
_cell.length_a   1.000
_cell.length_b   1.000
_cell.length_c   1.000
_cell.angle_alpha   90.00
_cell.angle_beta   90.00
_cell.angle_gamma   90.00
#
_symmetry.space_group_name_H-M   'P 1'
#
loop_
_entity.id
_entity.type
_entity.pdbx_description
1 polymer ?
#
loop_
_entity_poly.entity_id
_entity_poly.type
_entity_poly.pdbx_seq_one_letter_code
_entity_poly.pdbx_strand_id
1 'polypeptide(L)'
;MGATGSGKTTSCTSVVQAAAPFELDGRRVLLIDTPGFDDTSRSDTDILKMIAHFLSTTQVIAARFYKNGIRLSGVIYMHRISDFRMGGVSRRNFGMFRQLCGESSLKNVVLVTNMWSEVSAAPVLDRHARLLRHQNTLESAQSIMRYLIGNRPMALQIQHELVDQNMDISQTGAGAELNRELMRQIRKHQQELLDLRIEIKSAIKNIIQRQMNDL
;
A
#
# COMPACT_ATOMS: atom_id res chain seq x y z
N MET A 1 -17.31 -33.85 0.70
CA MET A 1 -16.02 -33.69 1.40
C MET A 1 -15.00 -33.33 0.32
N GLY A 2 -14.40 -32.15 0.20
CA GLY A 2 -14.21 -31.03 1.10
C GLY A 2 -12.79 -30.54 0.83
N ALA A 3 -12.62 -29.46 0.06
CA ALA A 3 -11.39 -28.68 -0.02
C ALA A 3 -11.65 -27.35 -0.74
N THR A 4 -12.27 -26.40 -0.02
CA THR A 4 -12.22 -24.98 -0.35
C THR A 4 -10.86 -24.44 0.06
N GLY A 5 -9.90 -24.45 -0.86
CA GLY A 5 -8.61 -23.81 -0.68
C GLY A 5 -8.72 -22.30 -0.94
N SER A 6 -8.99 -21.52 0.10
CA SER A 6 -8.77 -20.07 0.06
C SER A 6 -7.26 -19.83 0.08
N GLY A 7 -6.66 -19.72 -1.11
CA GLY A 7 -5.24 -19.44 -1.28
C GLY A 7 -4.89 -18.05 -0.76
N LYS A 8 -4.52 -17.97 0.53
CA LYS A 8 -3.93 -16.78 1.13
C LYS A 8 -2.53 -16.63 0.51
N THR A 9 -2.36 -15.64 -0.36
CA THR A 9 -1.05 -15.30 -0.94
C THR A 9 -0.13 -14.84 0.18
N THR A 10 0.89 -15.62 0.48
CA THR A 10 1.97 -15.22 1.39
C THR A 10 2.85 -14.18 0.69
N SER A 11 3.20 -13.12 1.41
CA SER A 11 4.13 -12.09 0.94
C SER A 11 5.51 -12.73 0.69
N CYS A 12 6.05 -12.58 -0.52
CA CYS A 12 7.36 -13.12 -0.89
C CYS A 12 8.53 -12.21 -0.48
N THR A 13 8.27 -10.91 -0.31
CA THR A 13 9.28 -9.89 -0.04
C THR A 13 9.12 -9.36 1.39
N SER A 14 10.08 -9.67 2.26
CA SER A 14 10.03 -9.31 3.69
C SER A 14 10.82 -8.04 4.05
N VAL A 15 11.66 -7.56 3.14
CA VAL A 15 12.53 -6.38 3.30
C VAL A 15 12.63 -5.63 1.97
N VAL A 16 12.92 -4.33 2.02
CA VAL A 16 13.16 -3.54 0.80
C VAL A 16 14.48 -3.97 0.16
N GLN A 17 14.48 -4.29 -1.13
CA GLN A 17 15.64 -4.81 -1.87
C GLN A 17 15.85 -4.07 -3.18
N ALA A 18 17.11 -3.85 -3.55
CA ALA A 18 17.46 -3.32 -4.86
C ALA A 18 17.92 -4.45 -5.78
N ALA A 19 17.34 -4.55 -6.97
CA ALA A 19 17.76 -5.52 -7.98
C ALA A 19 19.14 -5.16 -8.56
N ALA A 20 19.78 -6.13 -9.23
CA ALA A 20 20.98 -5.85 -10.01
C ALA A 20 20.65 -4.81 -11.10
N PRO A 21 21.46 -3.74 -11.26
CA PRO A 21 21.24 -2.76 -12.31
C PRO A 21 21.33 -3.41 -13.70
N PHE A 22 20.44 -3.02 -14.60
CA PHE A 22 20.43 -3.50 -15.99
C PHE A 22 20.26 -2.31 -16.95
N GLU A 23 20.49 -2.56 -18.24
CA GLU A 23 20.31 -1.55 -19.28
C GLU A 23 18.96 -1.72 -19.97
N LEU A 24 18.26 -0.61 -20.18
CA LEU A 24 17.02 -0.55 -20.97
C LEU A 24 17.05 0.72 -21.81
N ASP A 25 16.99 0.56 -23.14
CA ASP A 25 16.99 1.66 -24.12
C ASP A 25 18.14 2.67 -23.88
N GLY A 26 19.35 2.17 -23.64
CA GLY A 26 20.55 3.00 -23.39
C GLY A 26 20.62 3.63 -22.00
N ARG A 27 19.68 3.30 -21.09
CA ARG A 27 19.62 3.83 -19.73
C ARG A 27 19.89 2.74 -18.71
N ARG A 28 20.74 3.03 -17.72
CA ARG A 28 20.95 2.16 -16.56
C ARG A 28 19.77 2.27 -15.61
N VAL A 29 19.05 1.17 -15.42
CA VAL A 29 17.86 1.07 -14.57
C VAL A 29 18.21 0.31 -13.30
N LEU A 30 17.70 0.80 -12.18
CA LEU A 30 17.70 0.12 -10.89
C LEU A 30 16.26 -0.02 -10.42
N LEU A 31 15.81 -1.25 -10.18
CA LEU A 31 14.51 -1.51 -9.57
C LEU A 31 14.68 -1.71 -8.07
N ILE A 32 13.76 -1.12 -7.31
CA ILE A 32 13.65 -1.29 -5.87
C ILE A 32 12.34 -2.02 -5.62
N ASP A 33 12.44 -3.22 -5.07
CA ASP A 33 11.30 -4.02 -4.65
C ASP A 33 11.01 -3.75 -3.17
N THR A 34 9.72 -3.65 -2.82
CA THR A 34 9.26 -3.30 -1.47
C THR A 34 8.20 -4.28 -1.02
N PRO A 35 8.14 -4.64 0.27
CA PRO A 35 7.00 -5.35 0.83
C PRO A 35 5.68 -4.64 0.51
N GLY A 36 4.65 -5.39 0.16
CA GLY A 36 3.34 -4.84 -0.19
C GLY A 36 2.53 -4.48 1.06
N PHE A 37 1.90 -3.30 1.06
CA PHE A 37 0.86 -2.97 2.03
C PHE A 37 -0.29 -4.00 1.92
N ASP A 38 -0.87 -4.45 3.05
CA ASP A 38 -1.72 -5.67 3.17
C ASP A 38 -0.93 -7.00 3.32
N ASP A 39 0.27 -6.94 3.93
CA ASP A 39 1.03 -8.14 4.30
C ASP A 39 0.35 -8.86 5.48
N THR A 40 0.15 -10.18 5.35
CA THR A 40 -0.46 -10.99 6.41
C THR A 40 0.44 -11.22 7.64
N SER A 41 1.73 -10.93 7.52
CA SER A 41 2.76 -11.17 8.55
C SER A 41 3.27 -9.90 9.22
N ARG A 42 2.99 -8.71 8.66
CA ARG A 42 3.54 -7.43 9.12
C ARG A 42 2.49 -6.33 9.11
N SER A 43 2.62 -5.37 10.02
CA SER A 43 1.73 -4.21 10.04
C SER A 43 2.09 -3.23 8.92
N ASP A 44 1.09 -2.54 8.37
CA ASP A 44 1.30 -1.47 7.40
C ASP A 44 2.20 -0.34 7.96
N THR A 45 2.23 -0.16 9.28
CA THR A 45 3.12 0.81 9.95
C THR A 45 4.58 0.38 9.83
N ASP A 46 4.88 -0.90 9.98
CA ASP A 46 6.24 -1.43 9.84
C ASP A 46 6.69 -1.37 8.38
N ILE A 47 5.78 -1.64 7.44
CA ILE A 47 6.04 -1.50 6.00
C ILE A 47 6.35 -0.04 5.65
N LEU A 48 5.54 0.89 6.14
CA LEU A 48 5.79 2.32 5.96
C LEU A 48 7.14 2.73 6.55
N LYS A 49 7.49 2.25 7.76
CA LYS A 49 8.81 2.48 8.38
C LYS A 49 9.95 1.93 7.53
N MET A 50 9.82 0.73 6.97
CA MET A 50 10.86 0.15 6.11
C MET A 50 11.06 0.97 4.84
N ILE A 51 9.98 1.37 4.18
CA ILE A 51 10.03 2.21 2.97
C ILE A 51 10.61 3.58 3.31
N ALA A 52 10.11 4.22 4.37
CA ALA A 52 10.60 5.51 4.85
C ALA A 52 12.09 5.45 5.19
N HIS A 53 12.53 4.44 5.94
CA HIS A 53 13.93 4.23 6.30
C HIS A 53 14.78 4.03 5.04
N PHE A 54 14.34 3.21 4.10
CA PHE A 54 15.05 3.03 2.83
C PHE A 54 15.17 4.35 2.04
N LEU A 55 14.13 5.18 2.05
CA LEU A 55 14.10 6.46 1.36
C LEU A 55 14.85 7.59 2.10
N SER A 56 14.98 7.52 3.43
CA SER A 56 15.50 8.59 4.30
C SER A 56 16.89 8.31 4.89
N THR A 57 17.19 7.06 5.24
CA THR A 57 18.35 6.67 6.05
C THR A 57 19.22 5.66 5.28
N THR A 58 20.31 6.16 4.72
CA THR A 58 21.65 5.54 4.87
C THR A 58 21.76 4.02 4.66
N GLN A 59 21.71 3.52 3.42
CA GLN A 59 22.85 2.74 2.90
C GLN A 59 22.82 2.55 1.37
N VAL A 60 23.98 2.89 0.80
CA VAL A 60 24.50 2.67 -0.56
C VAL A 60 23.83 3.42 -1.72
N ILE A 61 22.55 3.76 -1.70
CA ILE A 61 21.92 4.32 -2.93
C ILE A 61 21.04 5.57 -2.69
N ALA A 62 19.97 5.53 -1.89
CA ALA A 62 18.92 6.58 -1.86
C ALA A 62 19.26 7.91 -1.13
N ALA A 63 20.04 7.89 -0.04
CA ALA A 63 20.39 9.12 0.69
C ALA A 63 21.48 9.96 -0.03
N ARG A 64 22.41 9.28 -0.72
CA ARG A 64 23.30 9.92 -1.70
C ARG A 64 22.50 10.43 -2.90
N PHE A 65 21.42 9.76 -3.28
CA PHE A 65 20.56 10.18 -4.37
C PHE A 65 19.79 11.48 -4.03
N TYR A 66 19.09 11.58 -2.90
CA TYR A 66 18.35 12.80 -2.58
C TYR A 66 19.26 14.04 -2.38
N LYS A 67 20.38 13.89 -1.64
CA LYS A 67 21.32 15.00 -1.40
C LYS A 67 22.31 15.26 -2.55
N ASN A 68 22.63 14.26 -3.39
CA ASN A 68 23.47 14.42 -4.60
C ASN A 68 22.69 14.36 -5.93
N GLY A 69 21.37 14.53 -5.92
CA GLY A 69 20.56 14.83 -7.11
C GLY A 69 19.98 13.66 -7.92
N ILE A 70 20.16 12.40 -7.51
CA ILE A 70 19.43 11.29 -8.14
C ILE A 70 18.06 11.18 -7.48
N ARG A 71 17.01 11.20 -8.28
CA ARG A 71 15.64 11.12 -7.78
C ARG A 71 14.94 9.94 -8.44
N LEU A 72 13.75 9.60 -7.98
CA LEU A 72 13.00 8.51 -8.60
C LEU A 72 12.42 8.99 -9.93
N SER A 73 12.77 8.30 -11.02
CA SER A 73 12.14 8.52 -12.33
C SER A 73 10.69 8.05 -12.35
N GLY A 74 10.34 7.08 -11.50
CA GLY A 74 8.98 6.65 -11.34
C GLY A 74 8.74 5.72 -10.17
N VAL A 75 7.45 5.55 -9.85
CA VAL A 75 6.95 4.61 -8.87
C VAL A 75 5.92 3.71 -9.56
N ILE A 76 6.05 2.41 -9.37
CA ILE A 76 5.10 1.42 -9.88
C ILE A 76 4.25 0.97 -8.71
N TYR A 77 2.95 1.26 -8.73
CA TYR A 77 1.99 0.73 -7.76
C TYR A 77 1.30 -0.47 -8.36
N MET A 78 1.62 -1.68 -7.90
CA MET A 78 0.96 -2.89 -8.36
C MET A 78 -0.33 -3.15 -7.56
N HIS A 79 -1.44 -3.36 -8.26
CA HIS A 79 -2.72 -3.71 -7.67
C HIS A 79 -3.31 -4.95 -8.34
N ARG A 80 -3.85 -5.89 -7.57
CA ARG A 80 -4.48 -7.08 -8.16
C ARG A 80 -5.81 -6.70 -8.80
N ILE A 81 -6.03 -7.15 -10.04
CA ILE A 81 -7.30 -6.88 -10.73
C ILE A 81 -8.45 -7.75 -10.21
N SER A 82 -8.13 -8.91 -9.62
CA SER A 82 -9.10 -9.82 -9.00
C SER A 82 -9.77 -9.23 -7.76
N ASP A 83 -9.26 -8.11 -7.23
CA ASP A 83 -9.97 -7.27 -6.27
C ASP A 83 -11.04 -6.44 -7.03
N PHE A 84 -12.08 -7.12 -7.56
CA PHE A 84 -13.16 -6.56 -8.39
C PHE A 84 -13.92 -5.39 -7.75
N ARG A 85 -13.73 -5.18 -6.45
CA ARG A 85 -14.05 -3.93 -5.77
C ARG A 85 -12.77 -3.44 -5.11
N MET A 86 -12.42 -2.18 -5.33
CA MET A 86 -11.56 -1.42 -4.41
C MET A 86 -12.22 -1.43 -3.03
N GLY A 87 -11.95 -2.49 -2.26
CA GLY A 87 -12.47 -2.68 -0.92
C GLY A 87 -11.93 -1.62 0.02
N GLY A 88 -12.44 -1.60 1.26
CA GLY A 88 -11.97 -0.65 2.26
C GLY A 88 -10.44 -0.68 2.44
N VAL A 89 -9.81 -1.86 2.33
CA VAL A 89 -8.35 -2.04 2.44
C VAL A 89 -7.59 -1.39 1.29
N SER A 90 -7.93 -1.75 0.05
CA SER A 90 -7.24 -1.24 -1.15
C SER A 90 -7.33 0.28 -1.29
N ARG A 91 -8.49 0.88 -0.94
CA ARG A 91 -8.66 2.34 -0.93
C ARG A 91 -7.75 3.01 0.10
N ARG A 92 -7.59 2.40 1.28
CA ARG A 92 -6.72 2.93 2.35
C ARG A 92 -5.27 2.88 1.95
N ASN A 93 -4.82 1.73 1.43
CA ASN A 93 -3.45 1.55 0.97
C ASN A 93 -3.12 2.55 -0.14
N PHE A 94 -4.07 2.78 -1.06
CA PHE A 94 -3.92 3.80 -2.09
C PHE A 94 -3.90 5.22 -1.54
N GLY A 95 -4.75 5.54 -0.56
CA GLY A 95 -4.75 6.85 0.12
C GLY A 95 -3.41 7.15 0.80
N MET A 96 -2.89 6.19 1.57
CA MET A 96 -1.57 6.28 2.18
C MET A 96 -0.45 6.40 1.14
N PHE A 97 -0.51 5.60 0.06
CA PHE A 97 0.45 5.67 -1.04
C PHE A 97 0.45 7.04 -1.73
N ARG A 98 -0.71 7.66 -1.93
CA ARG A 98 -0.81 9.03 -2.46
C ARG A 98 -0.13 10.04 -1.55
N GLN A 99 -0.34 9.94 -0.24
CA GLN A 99 0.33 10.82 0.72
C GLN A 99 1.85 10.60 0.74
N LEU A 100 2.30 9.34 0.60
CA LEU A 100 3.72 9.00 0.51
C LEU A 100 4.37 9.66 -0.72
N CYS A 101 3.70 9.58 -1.88
CA CYS A 101 4.22 10.12 -3.14
C CYS A 101 4.12 11.65 -3.22
N GLY A 102 2.99 12.21 -2.78
CA GLY A 102 2.61 13.61 -3.01
C GLY A 102 1.97 13.84 -4.38
N GLU A 103 1.01 14.76 -4.44
CA GLU A 103 0.23 15.08 -5.65
C GLU A 103 1.12 15.50 -6.83
N SER A 104 2.19 16.27 -6.58
CA SER A 104 3.13 16.73 -7.61
C SER A 104 3.90 15.60 -8.30
N SER A 105 4.05 14.47 -7.62
CA SER A 105 4.84 13.31 -8.06
C SER A 105 3.98 12.20 -8.67
N LEU A 106 2.65 12.33 -8.63
CA LEU A 106 1.72 11.35 -9.23
C LEU A 106 1.89 11.19 -10.74
N LYS A 107 2.38 12.21 -11.45
CA LYS A 107 2.74 12.10 -12.87
C LYS A 107 3.87 11.10 -13.15
N ASN A 108 4.69 10.80 -12.14
CA ASN A 108 5.73 9.78 -12.18
C ASN A 108 5.24 8.43 -11.60
N VAL A 109 3.95 8.31 -11.28
CA VAL A 109 3.34 7.08 -10.79
C VAL A 109 2.61 6.36 -11.93
N VAL A 110 2.87 5.06 -12.05
CA VAL A 110 2.09 4.16 -12.88
C VAL A 110 1.38 3.15 -11.98
N LEU A 111 0.06 3.09 -12.08
CA LEU A 111 -0.72 1.98 -11.53
C LEU A 111 -0.62 0.82 -12.50
N VAL A 112 -0.20 -0.32 -12.00
CA VAL A 112 -0.09 -1.54 -12.77
C VAL A 112 -1.05 -2.55 -12.20
N THR A 113 -1.93 -3.10 -13.04
CA THR A 113 -2.75 -4.24 -12.64
C THR A 113 -2.20 -5.53 -13.23
N ASN A 114 -2.21 -6.59 -12.42
CA ASN A 114 -1.81 -7.95 -12.80
C ASN A 114 -3.03 -8.91 -12.75
N MET A 115 -2.85 -10.19 -13.07
CA MET A 115 -3.90 -11.24 -13.06
C MET A 115 -5.06 -11.01 -14.06
N TRP A 116 -4.76 -10.46 -15.24
CA TRP A 116 -5.73 -10.16 -16.30
C TRP A 116 -6.41 -11.36 -16.95
N SER A 117 -5.94 -12.59 -16.71
CA SER A 117 -6.59 -13.81 -17.19
C SER A 117 -8.01 -14.00 -16.64
N GLU A 118 -8.42 -13.21 -15.65
CA GLU A 118 -9.68 -13.34 -14.92
C GLU A 118 -10.70 -12.22 -15.19
N VAL A 119 -10.39 -11.20 -16.02
CA VAL A 119 -11.24 -9.98 -16.11
C VAL A 119 -11.41 -9.44 -17.54
N SER A 120 -12.66 -9.18 -17.94
CA SER A 120 -13.06 -8.75 -19.30
C SER A 120 -13.12 -7.22 -19.51
N ALA A 121 -13.06 -6.39 -18.47
CA ALA A 121 -13.20 -4.93 -18.59
C ALA A 121 -12.13 -4.15 -17.80
N ALA A 122 -11.66 -3.02 -18.35
CA ALA A 122 -10.66 -2.16 -17.72
C ALA A 122 -11.31 -1.25 -16.65
N PRO A 123 -10.79 -1.18 -15.41
CA PRO A 123 -11.22 -0.18 -14.44
C PRO A 123 -10.83 1.23 -14.90
N VAL A 124 -11.76 2.18 -14.85
CA VAL A 124 -11.47 3.61 -15.02
C VAL A 124 -10.98 4.15 -13.69
N LEU A 125 -9.73 4.58 -13.62
CA LEU A 125 -9.14 5.22 -12.44
C LEU A 125 -8.80 6.70 -12.74
N ASP A 126 -8.91 7.49 -11.68
CA ASP A 126 -8.95 8.95 -11.67
C ASP A 126 -7.73 9.64 -12.30
N ARG A 127 -7.94 10.85 -12.83
CA ARG A 127 -7.22 11.50 -13.95
C ARG A 127 -5.71 11.84 -13.77
N HIS A 128 -5.03 11.32 -12.75
CA HIS A 128 -3.68 11.79 -12.37
C HIS A 128 -2.56 10.74 -12.46
N ALA A 129 -2.89 9.44 -12.48
CA ALA A 129 -1.92 8.36 -12.61
C ALA A 129 -2.29 7.45 -13.79
N ARG A 130 -1.28 6.93 -14.50
CA ARG A 130 -1.53 6.10 -15.68
C ARG A 130 -1.75 4.65 -15.27
N LEU A 131 -2.80 4.03 -15.78
CA LEU A 131 -3.10 2.62 -15.58
C LEU A 131 -2.51 1.78 -16.73
N LEU A 132 -1.65 0.82 -16.42
CA LEU A 132 -1.06 -0.12 -17.38
C LEU A 132 -1.32 -1.57 -16.97
N ARG A 133 -1.32 -2.46 -17.96
CA ARG A 133 -1.54 -3.89 -17.76
C ARG A 133 -0.20 -4.62 -17.74
N HIS A 134 0.03 -5.43 -16.71
CA HIS A 134 1.15 -6.37 -16.67
C HIS A 134 0.64 -7.77 -17.03
N GLN A 135 1.22 -8.39 -18.06
CA GLN A 135 0.79 -9.68 -18.61
C GLN A 135 1.65 -10.85 -18.11
N ASN A 136 2.42 -10.64 -17.05
CA ASN A 136 3.40 -11.58 -16.50
C ASN A 136 4.48 -11.97 -17.53
N THR A 137 4.76 -11.08 -18.49
CA THR A 137 5.83 -11.25 -19.48
C THR A 137 6.87 -10.15 -19.37
N LEU A 138 8.11 -10.46 -19.77
CA LEU A 138 9.22 -9.50 -19.78
C LEU A 138 8.90 -8.28 -20.65
N GLU A 139 8.25 -8.47 -21.80
CA GLU A 139 7.90 -7.41 -22.74
C GLU A 139 6.89 -6.44 -22.13
N SER A 140 5.90 -6.96 -21.39
CA SER A 140 4.94 -6.12 -20.67
C SER A 140 5.60 -5.33 -19.54
N ALA A 141 6.55 -5.95 -18.82
CA ALA A 141 7.34 -5.30 -17.78
C ALA A 141 8.22 -4.18 -18.35
N GLN A 142 8.95 -4.45 -19.43
CA GLN A 142 9.77 -3.45 -20.12
C GLN A 142 8.92 -2.30 -20.67
N SER A 143 7.75 -2.60 -21.23
CA SER A 143 6.82 -1.58 -21.72
C SER A 143 6.35 -0.65 -20.60
N ILE A 144 6.04 -1.18 -19.42
CA ILE A 144 5.71 -0.38 -18.23
C ILE A 144 6.92 0.51 -17.84
N MET A 145 8.11 -0.06 -17.78
CA MET A 145 9.33 0.68 -17.41
C MET A 145 9.65 1.81 -18.40
N ARG A 146 9.44 1.61 -19.70
CA ARG A 146 9.67 2.64 -20.73
C ARG A 146 8.88 3.94 -20.48
N TYR A 147 7.72 3.85 -19.85
CA TYR A 147 6.94 5.04 -19.48
C TYR A 147 7.56 5.85 -18.33
N LEU A 148 8.42 5.23 -17.53
CA LEU A 148 9.02 5.84 -16.35
C LEU A 148 10.46 6.27 -16.57
N ILE A 149 11.24 5.52 -17.36
CA ILE A 149 12.67 5.81 -17.55
C ILE A 149 12.93 7.18 -18.16
N GLY A 150 12.00 7.70 -18.96
CA GLY A 150 12.06 9.01 -19.63
C GLY A 150 11.69 10.21 -18.76
N ASN A 151 11.07 9.97 -17.60
CA ASN A 151 10.53 11.05 -16.77
C ASN A 151 11.62 11.87 -16.10
N ARG A 152 11.31 13.14 -15.84
CA ARG A 152 12.15 13.98 -14.98
C ARG A 152 12.09 13.40 -13.56
N PRO A 153 13.23 13.03 -12.96
CA PRO A 153 13.24 12.47 -11.62
C PRO A 153 12.68 13.44 -10.57
N MET A 154 11.87 12.92 -9.64
CA MET A 154 11.23 13.68 -8.56
C MET A 154 11.42 13.02 -7.21
N ALA A 155 11.49 13.85 -6.16
CA ALA A 155 11.44 13.37 -4.80
C ALA A 155 9.99 13.10 -4.40
N LEU A 156 9.80 12.10 -3.56
CA LEU A 156 8.48 11.80 -2.98
C LEU A 156 8.24 12.71 -1.78
N GLN A 157 6.97 12.99 -1.50
CA GLN A 157 6.56 13.83 -0.36
C GLN A 157 7.16 13.35 0.97
N ILE A 158 7.16 12.04 1.22
CA ILE A 158 7.74 11.47 2.44
C ILE A 158 9.23 11.79 2.60
N GLN A 159 9.98 11.98 1.51
CA GLN A 159 11.39 12.36 1.57
C GLN A 159 11.54 13.82 2.02
N HIS A 160 10.69 14.71 1.52
CA HIS A 160 10.66 16.11 1.97
C HIS A 160 10.29 16.22 3.45
N GLU A 161 9.26 15.48 3.88
CA GLU A 161 8.79 15.49 5.28
C GLU A 161 9.86 14.95 6.24
N LEU A 162 10.47 13.80 5.92
CA LEU A 162 11.46 13.17 6.80
C LEU A 162 12.82 13.86 6.77
N VAL A 163 13.29 14.31 5.60
CA VAL A 163 14.67 14.78 5.41
C VAL A 163 14.79 16.30 5.46
N ASP A 164 13.89 17.04 4.81
CA ASP A 164 13.98 18.51 4.78
C ASP A 164 13.31 19.12 6.01
N GLN A 165 12.17 18.55 6.42
CA GLN A 165 11.36 19.07 7.52
C GLN A 165 11.66 18.39 8.86
N ASN A 166 12.49 17.33 8.88
CA ASN A 166 12.82 16.54 10.06
C ASN A 166 11.58 16.05 10.85
N MET A 167 10.50 15.71 10.15
CA MET A 167 9.30 15.20 10.78
C MET A 167 9.50 13.76 11.26
N ASP A 168 8.83 13.39 12.36
CA ASP A 168 8.70 11.99 12.72
C ASP A 168 7.81 11.27 11.70
N ILE A 169 8.07 9.97 11.45
CA ILE A 169 7.29 9.20 10.49
C ILE A 169 5.79 9.19 10.80
N SER A 170 5.41 9.21 12.08
CA SER A 170 4.00 9.25 12.50
C SER A 170 3.30 10.57 12.16
N GLN A 171 4.07 11.64 11.93
CA GLN A 171 3.60 12.98 11.61
C GLN A 171 3.53 13.24 10.10
N THR A 172 4.23 12.44 9.28
CA THR A 172 4.18 12.51 7.81
C THR A 172 2.76 12.37 7.29
N GLY A 173 2.47 12.85 6.07
CA GLY A 173 1.14 12.69 5.47
C GLY A 173 0.70 11.22 5.41
N ALA A 174 1.63 10.32 5.07
CA ALA A 174 1.38 8.88 5.02
C ALA A 174 1.14 8.28 6.41
N GLY A 175 1.95 8.65 7.41
CA GLY A 175 1.80 8.17 8.79
C GLY A 175 0.51 8.68 9.45
N ALA A 176 0.14 9.94 9.19
CA ALA A 176 -1.09 10.54 9.69
C ALA A 176 -2.33 9.87 9.09
N GLU A 177 -2.33 9.56 7.79
CA GLU A 177 -3.44 8.84 7.15
C GLU A 177 -3.59 7.42 7.71
N LEU A 178 -2.47 6.72 7.92
CA LEU A 178 -2.47 5.39 8.53
C LEU A 178 -3.00 5.42 9.98
N ASN A 179 -2.56 6.40 10.78
CA ASN A 179 -3.02 6.58 12.17
C ASN A 179 -4.50 6.95 12.25
N ARG A 180 -4.97 7.89 11.41
CA ARG A 180 -6.38 8.29 11.34
C ARG A 180 -7.29 7.08 11.14
N GLU A 181 -6.87 6.20 10.27
CA GLU A 181 -7.59 4.99 9.94
C GLU A 181 -7.56 3.95 11.07
N LEU A 182 -6.40 3.71 11.68
CA LEU A 182 -6.29 2.85 12.85
C LEU A 182 -7.24 3.31 13.97
N MET A 183 -7.29 4.62 14.22
CA MET A 183 -8.19 5.22 15.21
C MET A 183 -9.67 5.02 14.85
N ARG A 184 -10.02 5.07 13.56
CA ARG A 184 -11.39 4.79 13.09
C ARG A 184 -11.78 3.33 13.37
N GLN A 185 -10.86 2.38 13.18
CA GLN A 185 -11.09 0.97 13.46
C GLN A 185 -11.21 0.68 14.96
N ILE A 186 -10.37 1.33 15.78
CA ILE A 186 -10.44 1.24 17.25
C ILE A 186 -11.81 1.71 17.74
N ARG A 187 -12.29 2.87 17.27
CA ARG A 187 -13.62 3.39 17.65
C ARG A 187 -14.75 2.43 17.26
N LYS A 188 -14.68 1.83 16.07
CA LYS A 188 -15.67 0.86 15.60
C LYS A 188 -15.71 -0.39 16.48
N HIS A 189 -14.54 -0.97 16.80
CA HIS A 189 -14.48 -2.13 17.69
C HIS A 189 -14.92 -1.79 19.12
N GLN A 190 -14.56 -0.61 19.64
CA GLN A 190 -15.03 -0.15 20.95
C GLN A 190 -16.55 -0.04 21.01
N GLN A 191 -17.18 0.48 19.95
CA GLN A 191 -18.63 0.54 19.85
C GLN A 191 -19.26 -0.86 19.79
N GLU A 192 -18.73 -1.75 18.95
CA GLU A 192 -19.21 -3.13 18.82
C GLU A 192 -19.12 -3.91 20.15
N LEU A 193 -18.03 -3.71 20.91
CA LEU A 193 -17.88 -4.31 22.25
C LEU A 193 -18.90 -3.75 23.25
N LEU A 194 -19.25 -2.47 23.16
CA LEU A 194 -20.29 -1.86 24.00
C LEU A 194 -21.66 -2.41 23.65
N ASP A 195 -21.99 -2.48 22.36
CA ASP A 195 -23.28 -2.98 21.87
C ASP A 195 -23.46 -4.45 22.27
N LEU A 196 -22.44 -5.29 22.07
CA LEU A 196 -22.46 -6.68 22.47
C LEU A 196 -22.62 -6.84 23.99
N ARG A 197 -21.99 -5.96 24.79
CA ARG A 197 -22.14 -5.99 26.25
C ARG A 197 -23.55 -5.64 26.70
N ILE A 198 -24.22 -4.71 26.00
CA ILE A 198 -25.63 -4.37 26.23
C ILE A 198 -26.51 -5.57 25.88
N GLU A 199 -26.27 -6.19 24.73
CA GLU A 199 -27.03 -7.35 24.25
C GLU A 199 -26.92 -8.52 25.25
N ILE A 200 -25.71 -8.86 25.69
CA ILE A 200 -25.47 -9.91 26.71
C ILE A 200 -26.24 -9.60 28.01
N LYS A 201 -26.20 -8.35 28.50
CA LYS A 201 -26.95 -7.97 29.71
C LYS A 201 -28.46 -8.12 29.51
N SER A 202 -28.97 -7.73 28.35
CA SER A 202 -30.39 -7.84 28.04
C SER A 202 -30.84 -9.31 27.94
N ALA A 203 -30.01 -10.17 27.35
CA ALA A 203 -30.26 -11.60 27.23
C ALA A 203 -30.30 -12.28 28.61
N ILE A 204 -29.33 -11.98 29.48
CA ILE A 204 -29.29 -12.48 30.86
C ILE A 204 -30.54 -12.05 31.63
N LYS A 205 -30.93 -10.78 31.53
CA LYS A 205 -32.15 -10.27 32.18
C LYS A 205 -33.41 -10.99 31.68
N ASN A 206 -33.52 -11.23 30.38
CA ASN A 206 -34.65 -11.96 29.80
C ASN A 206 -34.70 -13.42 30.26
N ILE A 207 -33.55 -14.09 30.41
CA ILE A 207 -33.49 -15.46 30.94
C ILE A 207 -33.98 -15.49 32.40
N ILE A 208 -33.49 -14.57 33.25
CA ILE A 208 -33.93 -14.47 34.66
C ILE A 208 -35.43 -14.19 34.73
N GLN A 209 -35.96 -13.29 33.89
CA GLN A 209 -37.38 -12.96 33.90
C GLN A 209 -38.27 -14.13 33.47
N ARG A 210 -37.83 -14.94 32.50
CA ARG A 210 -38.55 -16.17 32.11
C ARG A 210 -38.57 -17.19 33.25
N GLN A 211 -37.44 -17.43 33.89
CA GLN A 211 -37.36 -18.35 35.03
C GLN A 211 -38.24 -17.92 36.22
N MET A 212 -38.39 -16.61 36.45
CA MET A 212 -39.31 -16.10 37.49
C MET A 212 -40.79 -16.21 37.12
N ASN A 213 -41.14 -16.22 35.83
CA ASN A 213 -42.53 -16.35 35.38
C ASN A 213 -42.98 -17.82 35.25
N ASP A 214 -42.04 -18.76 35.21
CA ASP A 214 -42.28 -20.21 35.17
C ASP A 214 -42.34 -20.85 36.57
N LEU A 215 -42.24 -20.04 37.65
CA LEU A 215 -42.38 -20.40 39.07
C LEU A 215 -43.71 -19.90 39.64
#